data_AF-A0A7Y3XBQ1-F1
#
_entry.id   AF-A0A7Y3XBQ1-F1
#
_cell.length_a   1.000
_cell.length_b   1.000
_cell.length_c   1.000
_cell.angle_alpha   90.00
_cell.angle_beta   90.00
_cell.angle_gamma   90.00
#
_symmetry.space_group_name_H-M   'P 1'
#
loop_
_entity.id
_entity.type
_entity.pdbx_description
1 polymer ?
#
loop_
_entity_poly.entity_id
_entity_poly.type
_entity_poly.pdbx_seq_one_letter_code
_entity_poly.pdbx_strand_id
1 'polypeptide(L)'
;MYYNANIADVLLNETKLLANRSLGVLPGRVIVIAVDGDLTVKRLELVGLRAYLRASNPAYRPIPLEECESHVWGVATYVLQVLYRYGGIGGLQQLLCLL
;
A
#
# COMPACT_ATOMS: atom_id res chain seq x y z
N MET A 1 -7.23 -9.84 -18.62
CA MET A 1 -5.84 -9.68 -18.12
C MET A 1 -5.77 -8.44 -17.23
N TYR A 2 -6.34 -8.51 -16.02
CA TYR A 2 -6.01 -7.54 -14.98
C TYR A 2 -4.75 -8.05 -14.32
N TYR A 3 -3.59 -7.52 -14.75
CA TYR A 3 -2.33 -7.77 -14.06
C TYR A 3 -2.46 -7.10 -12.69
N ASN A 4 -2.88 -7.88 -11.70
CA ASN A 4 -3.29 -7.39 -10.39
C ASN A 4 -2.01 -7.01 -9.62
N ALA A 5 -1.55 -5.77 -9.82
CA ALA A 5 -0.34 -5.18 -9.25
C ALA A 5 -0.41 -4.98 -7.73
N ASN A 6 -1.32 -5.65 -7.03
CA ASN A 6 -1.66 -5.34 -5.64
C ASN A 6 -0.85 -6.13 -4.60
N ILE A 7 -0.10 -7.16 -5.01
CA ILE A 7 0.81 -7.93 -4.13
C ILE A 7 2.30 -7.74 -4.49
N ALA A 8 2.63 -7.40 -5.74
CA ALA A 8 4.03 -7.20 -6.16
C ALA A 8 4.71 -6.00 -5.46
N ASP A 9 3.93 -5.04 -4.98
CA ASP A 9 4.41 -3.89 -4.21
C ASP A 9 4.66 -4.22 -2.72
N VAL A 10 3.94 -5.21 -2.17
CA VAL A 10 4.16 -5.68 -0.78
C VAL A 10 5.31 -6.68 -0.71
N LEU A 11 5.56 -7.39 -1.81
CA LEU A 11 6.60 -8.40 -1.94
C LEU A 11 7.45 -8.12 -3.19
N LEU A 12 8.16 -6.98 -3.18
CA LEU A 12 9.36 -6.86 -4.01
C LEU A 12 10.42 -7.79 -3.45
N ASN A 13 10.34 -9.09 -3.80
CA ASN A 13 11.19 -10.28 -3.58
C ASN A 13 12.04 -10.44 -2.29
N GLU A 14 12.37 -9.39 -1.56
CA GLU A 14 13.09 -9.36 -0.28
C GLU A 14 12.65 -8.14 0.58
N THR A 15 11.46 -7.60 0.33
CA THR A 15 10.87 -6.46 1.07
C THR A 15 9.83 -6.95 2.06
N LYS A 16 9.85 -6.41 3.28
CA LYS A 16 8.86 -6.69 4.33
C LYS A 16 8.22 -5.38 4.81
N LEU A 17 6.91 -5.38 4.98
CA LEU A 17 6.15 -4.26 5.55
C LEU A 17 5.75 -4.57 6.99
N LEU A 18 6.00 -3.64 7.89
CA LEU A 18 5.50 -3.70 9.27
C LEU A 18 4.24 -2.85 9.39
N ALA A 19 3.12 -3.50 9.76
CA ALA A 19 1.87 -2.84 10.06
C ALA A 19 1.68 -2.70 11.58
N ASN A 20 1.41 -1.49 12.03
CA ASN A 20 1.08 -1.20 13.42
C ASN A 20 -0.44 -1.15 13.61
N ARG A 21 -0.96 -2.07 14.44
CA ARG A 21 -2.40 -2.19 14.74
C ARG A 21 -2.88 -1.23 15.82
N SER A 22 -1.99 -0.66 16.61
CA SER A 22 -2.31 0.26 17.71
C SER A 22 -2.46 1.70 17.24
N LEU A 23 -2.11 2.00 15.99
CA LEU A 23 -2.24 3.33 15.41
C LEU A 23 -3.61 3.52 14.76
N GLY A 24 -4.22 4.67 15.02
CA GLY A 24 -5.48 5.07 14.37
C GLY A 24 -5.33 5.14 12.85
N VAL A 25 -6.34 4.64 12.15
CA VAL A 25 -6.46 4.71 10.69
C VAL A 25 -7.02 6.07 10.33
N LEU A 26 -6.14 7.01 9.97
CA LEU A 26 -6.46 8.41 9.73
C LEU A 26 -6.19 8.78 8.26
N PRO A 27 -6.92 9.78 7.71
CA PRO A 27 -6.62 10.31 6.38
C PRO A 27 -5.15 10.74 6.25
N GLY A 28 -4.58 10.50 5.07
CA GLY A 28 -3.18 10.73 4.73
C GLY A 28 -2.24 9.55 5.03
N ARG A 29 -2.66 8.58 5.87
CA ARG A 29 -1.84 7.42 6.25
C ARG A 29 -1.87 6.34 5.17
N VAL A 30 -0.75 5.63 5.05
CA VAL A 30 -0.66 4.39 4.28
C VAL A 30 -1.11 3.24 5.16
N ILE A 31 -2.06 2.45 4.67
CA ILE A 31 -2.66 1.35 5.41
C ILE A 31 -2.50 0.03 4.67
N VAL A 32 -2.38 -1.04 5.43
CA VAL A 32 -2.53 -2.41 4.95
C VAL A 32 -4.00 -2.77 5.09
N ILE A 33 -4.64 -3.13 3.97
CA ILE A 33 -6.07 -3.37 3.90
C ILE A 33 -6.37 -4.51 2.94
N ALA A 34 -7.28 -5.40 3.30
CA ALA A 34 -7.87 -6.35 2.38
C ALA A 34 -9.11 -5.72 1.75
N VAL A 35 -9.22 -5.72 0.42
CA VAL A 35 -10.38 -5.24 -0.34
C VAL A 35 -10.89 -6.40 -1.18
N ASP A 36 -12.15 -6.77 -1.00
CA ASP A 36 -12.79 -7.92 -1.66
C ASP A 36 -11.98 -9.22 -1.51
N GLY A 37 -11.32 -9.39 -0.37
CA GLY A 37 -10.47 -10.55 -0.05
C GLY A 37 -9.00 -10.42 -0.46
N ASP A 38 -8.64 -9.44 -1.30
CA ASP A 38 -7.27 -9.24 -1.77
C ASP A 38 -6.51 -8.25 -0.86
N LEU A 39 -5.38 -8.69 -0.30
CA LEU A 39 -4.51 -7.84 0.52
C LEU A 39 -3.78 -6.80 -0.35
N THR A 40 -3.85 -5.54 0.07
CA THR A 40 -3.20 -4.42 -0.62
C THR A 40 -2.70 -3.35 0.35
N VAL A 41 -1.90 -2.43 -0.18
CA VAL A 41 -1.38 -1.26 0.53
C VAL A 41 -1.77 -0.01 -0.23
N LYS A 42 -2.52 0.88 0.42
CA LYS A 42 -3.05 2.10 -0.19
C LYS A 42 -2.99 3.25 0.80
N ARG A 43 -2.96 4.48 0.27
CA ARG A 43 -3.12 5.68 1.09
C ARG A 43 -4.60 5.91 1.34
N LEU A 44 -4.98 6.07 2.61
CA LEU A 44 -6.33 6.48 2.97
C LEU A 44 -6.45 7.99 2.74
N GLU A 45 -7.43 8.40 1.96
CA GLU A 45 -7.77 9.81 1.74
C GLU A 45 -9.21 10.08 2.14
N LEU A 46 -9.48 11.32 2.56
CA LEU A 46 -10.83 11.79 2.82
C LEU A 46 -11.13 12.88 1.80
N VAL A 47 -12.14 12.66 0.96
CA VAL A 47 -12.61 13.63 -0.03
C VAL A 47 -14.02 14.05 0.38
N GLY A 48 -14.15 15.28 0.89
CA GLY A 48 -15.37 15.72 1.55
C GLY A 48 -15.62 14.90 2.82
N LEU A 49 -16.71 14.13 2.82
CA LEU A 49 -17.10 13.25 3.94
C LEU A 49 -16.87 11.76 3.64
N ARG A 50 -16.28 11.42 2.50
CA ARG A 50 -16.12 10.03 2.06
C ARG A 50 -14.66 9.60 2.07
N ALA A 51 -14.43 8.37 2.53
CA ALA A 51 -13.11 7.76 2.57
C ALA A 51 -12.79 7.05 1.25
N TYR A 52 -11.57 7.23 0.76
CA TYR A 52 -11.06 6.62 -0.46
C TYR A 52 -9.71 5.96 -0.23
N LEU A 53 -9.47 4.85 -0.92
CA LEU A 53 -8.17 4.21 -1.04
C LEU A 53 -7.50 4.70 -2.32
N ARG A 54 -6.42 5.47 -2.18
CA ARG A 54 -5.63 5.96 -3.29
C ARG A 54 -4.39 5.09 -3.50
N ALA A 55 -4.15 4.73 -4.76
CA ALA A 55 -2.91 4.08 -5.17
C ALA A 55 -1.79 5.13 -5.32
N SER A 56 -0.54 4.73 -5.02
CA SER A 56 0.63 5.59 -5.25
C SER A 56 0.84 5.89 -6.74
N ASN A 57 0.41 4.99 -7.63
CA ASN A 57 0.38 5.26 -9.06
C ASN A 57 -0.86 6.09 -9.45
N PRO A 58 -0.70 7.35 -9.90
CA PRO A 58 -1.82 8.24 -10.23
C PRO A 58 -2.68 7.77 -11.42
N ALA A 59 -2.18 6.84 -12.24
CA ALA A 59 -2.95 6.28 -13.35
C ALA A 59 -4.14 5.42 -12.89
N TYR A 60 -4.16 5.03 -11.61
CA TYR A 60 -5.24 4.24 -11.03
C TYR A 60 -6.23 5.14 -10.31
N ARG A 61 -7.52 4.89 -10.55
CA ARG A 61 -8.60 5.64 -9.91
C ARG A 61 -8.67 5.30 -8.41
N PRO A 62 -8.92 6.29 -7.53
CA PRO A 62 -9.22 6.03 -6.13
C PRO A 62 -10.43 5.11 -5.97
N ILE A 63 -10.38 4.22 -4.98
CA ILE A 63 -11.44 3.26 -4.68
C ILE A 63 -12.25 3.80 -3.49
N PRO A 64 -13.58 4.00 -3.61
CA PRO A 64 -14.41 4.43 -2.48
C PRO A 64 -14.46 3.30 -1.43
N LEU A 65 -14.10 3.59 -0.18
CA LEU A 65 -14.02 2.57 0.87
C LEU A 65 -15.41 2.01 1.24
N GLU A 66 -16.45 2.83 1.11
CA GLU A 66 -17.83 2.49 1.40
C GLU A 66 -18.46 1.54 0.37
N GLU A 67 -17.86 1.40 -0.82
CA GLU A 67 -18.39 0.61 -1.93
C GLU A 67 -17.74 -0.79 -2.03
N CYS A 68 -16.85 -1.15 -1.10
CA CYS A 68 -16.13 -2.41 -1.11
C CYS A 68 -16.21 -3.12 0.24
N GLU A 69 -16.19 -4.46 0.22
CA GLU A 69 -15.96 -5.20 1.45
C GLU A 69 -14.48 -5.06 1.82
N SER A 70 -14.20 -4.49 2.99
CA SER A 70 -12.83 -4.22 3.36
C SER A 70 -12.51 -4.48 4.83
N HIS A 71 -11.28 -4.93 5.06
CA HIS A 71 -10.76 -5.20 6.38
C HIS A 71 -9.38 -4.55 6.56
N VAL A 72 -9.31 -3.53 7.43
CA VAL A 72 -8.05 -2.84 7.71
C VAL A 72 -7.21 -3.67 8.68
N TRP A 73 -6.01 -4.04 8.24
CA TRP A 73 -5.05 -4.77 9.06
C TRP A 73 -4.27 -3.85 10.00
N GLY A 74 -3.95 -2.62 9.55
CA GLY A 74 -3.21 -1.64 10.35
C GLY A 74 -2.55 -0.55 9.49
N VAL A 75 -1.84 0.36 10.15
CA VAL A 75 -1.08 1.43 9.50
C VAL A 75 0.31 0.93 9.14
N ALA A 76 0.74 1.11 7.89
CA ALA A 76 2.11 0.79 7.49
C ALA A 76 3.07 1.81 8.13
N THR A 77 4.01 1.32 8.95
CA THR A 77 4.95 2.20 9.67
C THR A 77 6.38 2.06 9.19
N TYR A 78 6.78 0.87 8.73
CA TYR A 78 8.14 0.63 8.27
C TYR A 78 8.17 -0.29 7.05
N VAL A 79 9.11 0.00 6.15
CA VAL A 79 9.52 -0.86 5.04
C VAL A 79 10.93 -1.35 5.38
N LEU A 80 11.10 -2.67 5.40
CA LEU A 80 12.39 -3.32 5.58
C LEU A 80 12.82 -3.93 4.25
N GLN A 81 13.94 -3.46 3.73
CA GLN A 81 14.51 -3.95 2.49
C GLN A 81 15.89 -4.56 2.73
N VAL A 82 16.12 -5.74 2.15
CA VAL A 82 17.43 -6.39 2.17
C VAL A 82 18.32 -5.80 1.06
N LEU A 83 19.48 -5.25 1.42
CA LEU A 83 20.36 -4.53 0.50
C LEU A 83 21.58 -5.33 0.02
N TYR A 84 22.00 -6.39 0.72
CA TYR A 84 23.28 -7.07 0.46
C TYR A 84 23.29 -7.95 -0.81
N ARG A 85 22.17 -8.09 -1.53
CA ARG A 85 22.09 -8.79 -2.82
C ARG A 85 22.01 -7.86 -4.03
N TYR A 86 21.96 -6.54 -3.82
CA TYR A 86 21.94 -5.57 -4.91
C TYR A 86 23.37 -5.10 -5.24
N GLY A 87 24.05 -5.86 -6.10
CA GLY A 87 25.29 -5.44 -6.77
C GLY A 87 25.07 -4.38 -7.85
N GLY A 88 24.27 -3.34 -7.59
CA GLY A 88 23.97 -2.31 -8.57
C GLY A 88 22.98 -1.25 -8.09
N ILE A 89 23.32 0.00 -8.36
CA ILE A 89 22.64 1.29 -8.09
C ILE A 89 21.16 1.40 -8.56
N GLY A 90 20.59 0.36 -9.17
CA GLY A 90 19.23 0.38 -9.74
C GLY A 90 18.09 0.11 -8.75
N GLY A 91 18.35 -0.52 -7.60
CA GLY A 91 17.29 -0.94 -6.66
C GLY A 91 16.61 0.20 -5.88
N LEU A 92 17.24 1.37 -5.80
CA LEU A 92 16.75 2.53 -5.05
C LEU A 92 15.64 3.30 -5.79
N GLN A 93 15.60 3.25 -7.13
CA GLN A 93 14.59 3.98 -7.92
C GLN A 93 13.19 3.33 -7.84
N GLN A 94 13.11 2.03 -7.58
CA GLN A 94 11.83 1.34 -7.46
C GLN A 94 11.07 1.76 -6.19
N LEU A 95 11.81 2.16 -5.14
CA LEU A 95 11.27 2.53 -3.83
C LEU A 95 10.51 3.87 -3.85
N LEU A 96 10.81 4.77 -4.80
CA LEU A 96 10.13 6.07 -4.88
C LEU A 96 8.72 5.97 -5.49
N CYS A 97 8.40 4.90 -6.22
CA CYS A 97 7.09 4.71 -6.85
C CYS A 97 6.06 4.04 -5.93
N LEU A 98 6.49 3.54 -4.78
CA LEU A 98 5.72 2.69 -3.87
C LEU A 98 5.07 3.44 -2.70
N LEU A 99 5.44 4.71 -2.47
CA LEU A 99 4.90 5.61 -1.43
C LEU A 99 4.22 6.84 -2.04
#